data_AF-A0A259LY72-F1
#
_entry.id   AF-A0A259LY72-F1
#
_cell.length_a   1.000
_cell.length_b   1.000
_cell.length_c   1.000
_cell.angle_alpha   90.00
_cell.angle_beta   90.00
_cell.angle_gamma   90.00
#
_symmetry.space_group_name_H-M   'P 1'
#
loop_
_entity.id
_entity.type
_entity.pdbx_description
1 polymer ?
#
loop_
_entity_poly.entity_id
_entity_poly.type
_entity_poly.pdbx_seq_one_letter_code
_entity_poly.pdbx_strand_id
1 'polypeptide(L)'
;GPFQPNAYLRACPGMRVSNAPPMDGDRWLTDFKPIIVAFGIILASSPVNDVCLSSGYGLRDGRAHNGIDLTSRPPGVVYSGGPGRVVEARNASGYGLNVVLDHGHGVYTRYAHLDYFAPGIAPGVSIGFGQPIGQMGATGNAQAAHLHYEILTGNIDNPKGSFGLTSHDPFSFPPYEGALQAGY
;
A
#
# COMPACT_ATOMS: atom_id res chain seq x y z
N GLY A 1 -5.31 -10.36 13.89
CA GLY A 1 -4.45 -9.89 15.00
C GLY A 1 -4.26 -8.39 14.89
N PRO A 2 -3.55 -7.74 15.82
CA PRO A 2 -3.09 -6.36 15.60
C PRO A 2 -2.23 -6.29 14.33
N PHE A 3 -2.20 -5.14 13.68
CA PHE A 3 -1.29 -4.91 12.56
C PHE A 3 0.16 -5.04 13.04
N GLN A 4 0.92 -5.89 12.35
CA GLN A 4 2.36 -6.06 12.55
C GLN A 4 2.95 -6.13 11.14
N PRO A 5 3.56 -5.03 10.64
CA PRO A 5 4.25 -5.06 9.36
C PRO A 5 5.20 -6.26 9.33
N ASN A 6 5.20 -7.02 8.23
CA ASN A 6 6.16 -8.09 8.07
C ASN A 6 7.57 -7.53 8.29
N ALA A 7 8.46 -8.21 9.01
CA ALA A 7 9.87 -7.79 9.11
C ALA A 7 10.63 -8.00 7.77
N TYR A 8 10.16 -8.96 6.97
CA TYR A 8 10.73 -9.31 5.67
C TYR A 8 9.62 -9.49 4.64
N LEU A 9 9.89 -9.13 3.39
CA LEU A 9 8.98 -9.35 2.28
C LEU A 9 9.66 -10.24 1.23
N ARG A 10 8.93 -11.22 0.72
CA ARG A 10 9.37 -12.06 -0.39
C ARG A 10 8.47 -11.87 -1.60
N ALA A 11 9.00 -12.15 -2.78
CA ALA A 11 8.17 -12.38 -3.95
C ALA A 11 7.24 -13.58 -3.74
N CYS A 12 6.05 -13.55 -4.32
CA CYS A 12 5.12 -14.67 -4.22
C CYS A 12 5.68 -15.96 -4.85
N PRO A 13 5.62 -17.10 -4.13
CA PRO A 13 6.08 -18.38 -4.65
C PRO A 13 5.40 -18.75 -5.97
N GLY A 14 6.17 -19.24 -6.94
CA GLY A 14 5.64 -19.64 -8.25
C GLY A 14 5.17 -18.51 -9.17
N MET A 15 5.28 -17.24 -8.75
CA MET A 15 4.90 -16.09 -9.58
C MET A 15 6.13 -15.36 -10.13
N ARG A 16 6.08 -14.91 -11.39
CA ARG A 16 7.00 -13.90 -11.90
C ARG A 16 6.52 -12.53 -11.41
N VAL A 17 7.37 -11.83 -10.67
CA VAL A 17 7.08 -10.47 -10.18
C VAL A 17 7.62 -9.48 -11.21
N SER A 18 6.74 -8.70 -11.83
CA SER A 18 7.13 -7.55 -12.65
C SER A 18 7.74 -6.47 -11.76
N ASN A 19 8.77 -5.78 -12.25
CA ASN A 19 9.46 -4.70 -11.53
C ASN A 19 9.87 -5.11 -10.11
N ALA A 20 10.35 -6.35 -9.96
CA ALA A 20 10.84 -6.85 -8.69
C ALA A 20 11.98 -5.95 -8.17
N PRO A 21 11.90 -5.44 -6.93
CA PRO A 21 13.03 -4.83 -6.25
C PRO A 21 14.19 -5.83 -6.12
N PRO A 22 15.41 -5.39 -5.74
CA PRO A 22 16.54 -6.28 -5.50
C PRO A 22 16.21 -7.40 -4.52
N MET A 23 16.43 -8.65 -4.95
CA MET A 23 16.12 -9.87 -4.18
C MET A 23 17.32 -10.81 -4.11
N ASP A 24 17.35 -11.65 -3.06
CA ASP A 24 18.30 -12.75 -2.93
C ASP A 24 17.88 -14.00 -3.74
N GLY A 25 18.68 -15.07 -3.64
CA GLY A 25 18.41 -16.34 -4.34
C GLY A 25 17.11 -17.03 -3.90
N ASP A 26 16.66 -16.78 -2.67
CA ASP A 26 15.42 -17.28 -2.08
C ASP A 26 14.22 -16.34 -2.33
N ARG A 27 14.45 -15.26 -3.10
CA ARG A 27 13.47 -14.25 -3.52
C ARG A 27 12.95 -13.37 -2.39
N TRP A 28 13.72 -13.22 -1.32
CA TRP A 28 13.50 -12.19 -0.32
C TRP A 28 14.03 -10.85 -0.81
N LEU A 29 13.30 -9.78 -0.55
CA LEU A 29 13.77 -8.43 -0.82
C LEU A 29 14.97 -8.12 0.10
N THR A 30 16.08 -7.73 -0.51
CA THR A 30 17.37 -7.55 0.20
C THR A 30 17.48 -6.25 0.98
N ASP A 31 16.69 -5.24 0.62
CA ASP A 31 16.63 -3.94 1.32
C ASP A 31 15.19 -3.57 1.70
N PHE A 32 14.42 -4.56 2.15
CA PHE A 32 13.06 -4.32 2.59
C PHE A 32 13.04 -3.58 3.93
N LYS A 33 12.23 -2.52 4.00
CA LYS A 33 12.09 -1.64 5.16
C LYS A 33 10.61 -1.65 5.57
N PRO A 34 10.22 -2.30 6.66
CA PRO A 34 8.81 -2.40 7.05
C PRO A 34 8.17 -1.04 7.30
N ILE A 35 8.93 -0.15 7.95
CA ILE A 35 8.54 1.23 8.23
C ILE A 35 9.54 2.17 7.56
N ILE A 36 9.01 3.15 6.84
CA ILE A 36 9.76 4.11 6.05
C ILE A 36 9.40 5.55 6.44
N VAL A 37 10.24 6.51 6.03
CA VAL A 37 9.96 7.94 6.12
C VAL A 37 9.74 8.49 4.72
N ALA A 38 8.48 8.65 4.32
CA ALA A 38 8.09 9.22 3.04
C ALA A 38 7.73 10.70 3.21
N PHE A 39 8.56 11.61 2.67
CA PHE A 39 8.33 13.07 2.75
C PHE A 39 8.07 13.58 4.18
N GLY A 40 8.77 13.01 5.17
CA GLY A 40 8.61 13.35 6.59
C GLY A 40 7.46 12.63 7.30
N ILE A 41 6.70 11.78 6.61
CA ILE A 41 5.63 10.96 7.17
C ILE A 41 6.14 9.53 7.41
N ILE A 42 5.89 9.00 8.61
CA ILE A 42 6.19 7.61 8.95
C ILE A 42 5.06 6.72 8.40
N LEU A 43 5.41 5.80 7.49
CA LEU A 43 4.46 4.89 6.84
C LEU A 43 4.96 3.45 6.87
N ALA A 44 4.05 2.49 6.93
CA ALA A 44 4.35 1.11 6.58
C ALA A 44 4.48 0.97 5.06
N SER A 45 5.54 0.33 4.58
CA SER A 45 5.73 0.05 3.14
C SER A 45 4.87 -1.13 2.65
N SER A 46 4.36 -1.96 3.57
CA SER A 46 3.48 -3.10 3.31
C SER A 46 2.38 -3.18 4.38
N PRO A 47 1.18 -2.64 4.13
CA PRO A 47 0.13 -2.49 5.15
C PRO A 47 -0.80 -3.73 5.27
N VAL A 48 -0.22 -4.93 5.18
CA VAL A 48 -0.90 -6.23 5.32
C VAL A 48 0.05 -7.21 5.99
N ASN A 49 -0.47 -8.04 6.90
CA ASN A 49 0.31 -9.11 7.55
C ASN A 49 0.41 -10.35 6.62
N ASP A 50 1.48 -11.13 6.76
CA ASP A 50 1.65 -12.47 6.16
C ASP A 50 1.48 -12.50 4.63
N VAL A 51 1.96 -11.43 4.00
CA VAL A 51 1.79 -11.15 2.58
C VAL A 51 3.06 -11.40 1.77
N CYS A 52 2.91 -11.61 0.46
CA CYS A 52 4.02 -11.63 -0.50
C CYS A 52 3.81 -10.59 -1.61
N LEU A 53 4.90 -10.16 -2.23
CA LEU A 53 4.90 -9.23 -3.36
C LEU A 53 4.55 -9.95 -4.67
N SER A 54 3.46 -9.57 -5.32
CA SER A 54 3.07 -10.09 -6.64
C SER A 54 3.47 -9.18 -7.81
N SER A 55 3.62 -7.87 -7.58
CA SER A 55 4.10 -6.89 -8.58
C SER A 55 4.74 -5.68 -7.90
N GLY A 56 5.89 -5.22 -8.38
CA GLY A 56 6.55 -4.01 -7.90
C GLY A 56 6.17 -2.75 -8.67
N TYR A 57 6.60 -1.61 -8.16
CA TYR A 57 6.38 -0.29 -8.76
C TYR A 57 7.17 -0.12 -10.07
N GLY A 58 6.58 0.54 -11.06
CA GLY A 58 7.27 0.95 -12.28
C GLY A 58 6.59 0.55 -13.59
N LEU A 59 7.26 0.75 -14.72
CA LEU A 59 6.71 0.47 -16.04
C LEU A 59 6.63 -1.04 -16.32
N ARG A 60 5.48 -1.50 -16.82
CA ARG A 60 5.25 -2.86 -17.30
C ARG A 60 4.63 -2.80 -18.68
N ASP A 61 5.36 -3.28 -19.69
CA ASP A 61 4.86 -3.38 -21.08
C ASP A 61 4.24 -2.07 -21.60
N GLY A 62 4.88 -0.93 -21.28
CA GLY A 62 4.41 0.42 -21.67
C GLY A 62 3.31 1.01 -20.79
N ARG A 63 2.81 0.27 -19.78
CA ARG A 63 1.84 0.75 -18.79
C ARG A 63 2.51 0.94 -17.43
N ALA A 64 2.33 2.11 -16.82
CA ALA A 64 2.82 2.35 -15.47
C ALA A 64 2.02 1.54 -14.43
N HIS A 65 2.74 0.86 -13.54
CA HIS A 65 2.22 0.33 -12.29
C HIS A 65 2.58 1.31 -11.17
N ASN A 66 1.57 2.05 -10.71
CA ASN A 66 1.73 3.22 -9.83
C ASN A 66 1.91 2.88 -8.35
N GLY A 67 2.04 1.60 -8.03
CA GLY A 67 2.13 1.11 -6.66
C GLY A 67 2.78 -0.26 -6.61
N ILE A 68 2.51 -0.97 -5.52
CA ILE A 68 2.89 -2.37 -5.34
C ILE A 68 1.65 -3.22 -5.19
N ASP A 69 1.73 -4.47 -5.65
CA ASP A 69 0.69 -5.46 -5.45
C ASP A 69 1.13 -6.49 -4.43
N LEU A 70 0.30 -6.67 -3.40
CA LEU A 70 0.53 -7.51 -2.25
C LEU A 70 -0.58 -8.56 -2.15
N THR A 71 -0.25 -9.83 -2.06
CA THR A 71 -1.25 -10.91 -2.00
C THR A 71 -0.95 -11.92 -0.90
N SER A 72 -2.03 -12.46 -0.33
CA SER A 72 -2.02 -13.48 0.71
C SER A 72 -3.12 -14.49 0.42
N ARG A 73 -2.93 -15.72 0.88
CA ARG A 73 -3.94 -16.79 0.79
C ARG A 73 -4.09 -17.42 2.18
N PRO A 74 -5.23 -17.24 2.86
CA PRO A 74 -6.43 -16.48 2.44
C PRO A 74 -6.17 -14.97 2.30
N PRO A 75 -7.04 -14.21 1.59
CA PRO A 75 -6.92 -12.75 1.53
C PRO A 75 -6.89 -12.13 2.94
N GLY A 76 -5.94 -11.24 3.18
CA GLY A 76 -5.72 -10.60 4.48
C GLY A 76 -6.54 -9.32 4.70
N VAL A 77 -6.60 -8.90 5.96
CA VAL A 77 -7.08 -7.56 6.35
C VAL A 77 -6.05 -6.53 5.89
N VAL A 78 -6.53 -5.44 5.29
CA VAL A 78 -5.74 -4.29 4.90
C VAL A 78 -5.81 -3.24 6.00
N TYR A 79 -4.65 -2.75 6.43
CA TYR A 79 -4.52 -1.78 7.51
C TYR A 79 -4.08 -0.42 6.98
N SER A 80 -4.23 0.62 7.81
CA SER A 80 -3.67 1.93 7.50
C SER A 80 -2.15 1.91 7.70
N GLY A 81 -1.39 2.29 6.67
CA GLY A 81 0.06 2.38 6.73
C GLY A 81 0.56 3.52 7.62
N GLY A 82 -0.28 4.50 7.96
CA GLY A 82 0.08 5.66 8.78
C GLY A 82 -1.16 6.37 9.33
N PRO A 83 -1.02 7.19 10.38
CA PRO A 83 -2.13 8.01 10.84
C PRO A 83 -2.52 9.03 9.77
N GLY A 84 -3.81 9.29 9.59
CA GLY A 84 -4.29 10.21 8.55
C GLY A 84 -5.80 10.42 8.59
N ARG A 85 -6.32 11.09 7.57
CA ARG A 85 -7.75 11.32 7.38
C ARG A 85 -8.21 10.72 6.06
N VAL A 86 -9.32 9.98 6.09
CA VAL A 86 -9.94 9.43 4.88
C VAL A 86 -10.43 10.60 4.01
N VAL A 87 -9.92 10.70 2.78
CA VAL A 87 -10.38 11.68 1.78
C VAL A 87 -11.20 11.02 0.67
N GLU A 88 -11.05 9.71 0.49
CA GLU A 88 -11.84 8.91 -0.44
C GLU A 88 -12.13 7.53 0.17
N ALA A 89 -13.38 7.07 0.05
CA ALA A 89 -13.78 5.67 0.29
C ALA A 89 -14.95 5.36 -0.63
N ARG A 90 -14.67 4.84 -1.84
CA ARG A 90 -15.69 4.59 -2.87
C ARG A 90 -15.24 3.52 -3.88
N ASN A 91 -16.17 3.08 -4.71
CA ASN A 91 -15.82 2.37 -5.94
C ASN A 91 -15.32 3.37 -6.99
N ALA A 92 -14.09 3.22 -7.47
CA ALA A 92 -13.47 4.09 -8.46
C ALA A 92 -13.02 3.30 -9.69
N SER A 93 -13.12 3.93 -10.86
CA SER A 93 -12.72 3.30 -12.13
C SER A 93 -11.27 2.81 -12.07
N GLY A 94 -11.04 1.57 -12.50
CA GLY A 94 -9.73 0.90 -12.43
C GLY A 94 -9.40 0.34 -11.04
N TYR A 95 -9.52 1.15 -9.98
CA TYR A 95 -9.12 0.77 -8.61
C TYR A 95 -10.15 -0.08 -7.86
N GLY A 96 -11.41 -0.13 -8.30
CA GLY A 96 -12.46 -0.82 -7.57
C GLY A 96 -12.80 -0.11 -6.26
N LEU A 97 -13.23 -0.87 -5.26
CA LEU A 97 -13.38 -0.34 -3.89
C LEU A 97 -12.01 0.07 -3.38
N ASN A 98 -11.87 1.37 -3.11
CA ASN A 98 -10.60 1.94 -2.73
C ASN A 98 -10.77 3.01 -1.65
N VAL A 99 -9.71 3.18 -0.87
CA VAL A 99 -9.58 4.21 0.16
C VAL A 99 -8.35 5.04 -0.12
N VAL A 100 -8.46 6.36 0.01
CA VAL A 100 -7.31 7.28 -0.01
C VAL A 100 -7.25 8.00 1.32
N LEU A 101 -6.09 7.97 1.95
CA LEU A 101 -5.80 8.69 3.19
C LEU A 101 -4.90 9.89 2.91
N ASP A 102 -5.22 11.01 3.53
CA ASP A 102 -4.36 12.19 3.64
C ASP A 102 -3.58 12.13 4.96
N HIS A 103 -2.25 12.12 4.86
CA HIS A 103 -1.35 12.10 6.01
C HIS A 103 -0.84 13.51 6.39
N GLY A 104 -1.29 14.54 5.68
CA GLY A 104 -0.79 15.91 5.77
C GLY A 104 0.33 16.19 4.77
N HIS A 105 0.67 17.48 4.62
CA HIS A 105 1.76 17.95 3.76
C HIS A 105 1.69 17.50 2.29
N GLY A 106 0.48 17.19 1.80
CA GLY A 106 0.27 16.70 0.44
C GLY A 106 0.75 15.28 0.21
N VAL A 107 0.89 14.46 1.27
CA VAL A 107 1.25 13.05 1.21
C VAL A 107 0.00 12.20 1.42
N TYR A 108 -0.21 11.23 0.54
CA TYR A 108 -1.38 10.36 0.57
C TYR A 108 -0.99 8.89 0.41
N THR A 109 -1.85 8.00 0.88
CA THR A 109 -1.77 6.57 0.55
C THR A 109 -3.07 6.08 -0.06
N ARG A 110 -2.98 5.18 -1.05
CA ARG A 110 -4.15 4.51 -1.65
C ARG A 110 -4.14 3.03 -1.33
N TYR A 111 -5.32 2.51 -1.01
CA TYR A 111 -5.59 1.08 -0.78
C TYR A 111 -6.70 0.66 -1.74
N ALA A 112 -6.38 -0.09 -2.78
CA ALA A 112 -7.30 -0.43 -3.86
C ALA A 112 -7.58 -1.94 -3.96
N HIS A 113 -8.56 -2.28 -4.80
CA HIS A 113 -9.08 -3.62 -5.02
C HIS A 113 -9.67 -4.29 -3.78
N LEU A 114 -10.17 -3.51 -2.82
CA LEU A 114 -10.78 -4.05 -1.60
C LEU A 114 -12.05 -4.85 -1.92
N ASP A 115 -12.37 -5.83 -1.07
CA ASP A 115 -13.63 -6.58 -1.13
C ASP A 115 -14.75 -5.81 -0.41
N TYR A 116 -14.42 -5.25 0.76
CA TYR A 116 -15.29 -4.36 1.52
C TYR A 116 -14.46 -3.40 2.39
N PHE A 117 -15.09 -2.30 2.81
CA PHE A 117 -14.51 -1.36 3.78
C PHE A 117 -14.75 -1.82 5.21
N ALA A 118 -13.78 -1.61 6.09
CA ALA A 118 -13.97 -1.84 7.51
C ALA A 118 -15.03 -0.87 8.09
N PRO A 119 -15.71 -1.22 9.19
CA PRO A 119 -16.67 -0.32 9.83
C PRO A 119 -16.07 1.04 10.17
N GLY A 120 -16.81 2.12 9.85
CA GLY A 120 -16.40 3.50 10.14
C GLY A 120 -15.48 4.12 9.09
N ILE A 121 -15.10 3.41 8.04
CA ILE A 121 -14.33 4.00 6.93
C ILE A 121 -15.26 4.80 6.02
N ALA A 122 -15.13 6.13 6.12
CA ALA A 122 -15.86 7.09 5.30
C ALA A 122 -15.06 8.40 5.18
N PRO A 123 -15.24 9.20 4.10
CA PRO A 123 -14.58 10.49 3.98
C PRO A 123 -14.79 11.38 5.21
N GLY A 124 -13.71 12.01 5.66
CA GLY A 124 -13.68 12.88 6.82
C GLY A 124 -13.20 12.22 8.12
N VAL A 125 -13.22 10.89 8.20
CA VAL A 125 -12.84 10.12 9.39
C VAL A 125 -11.32 10.11 9.57
N SER A 126 -10.85 10.31 10.82
CA SER A 126 -9.44 10.12 11.18
C SER A 126 -9.15 8.65 11.47
N ILE A 127 -7.98 8.18 11.05
CA ILE A 127 -7.54 6.80 11.19
C ILE A 127 -6.15 6.76 11.80
N GLY A 128 -5.93 5.83 12.74
CA GLY A 128 -4.61 5.59 13.33
C GLY A 128 -3.74 4.67 12.48
N PHE A 129 -2.44 4.64 12.77
CA PHE A 129 -1.54 3.62 12.24
C PHE A 129 -2.06 2.21 12.60
N GLY A 130 -2.08 1.30 11.62
CA GLY A 130 -2.47 -0.08 11.83
C GLY A 130 -3.96 -0.32 12.08
N GLN A 131 -4.81 0.71 11.97
CA GLN A 131 -6.25 0.53 12.05
C GLN A 131 -6.78 -0.12 10.76
N PRO A 132 -7.75 -1.06 10.82
CA PRO A 132 -8.30 -1.70 9.64
C PRO A 132 -8.95 -0.72 8.66
N ILE A 133 -8.61 -0.86 7.38
CA ILE A 133 -9.20 -0.12 6.24
C ILE A 133 -10.28 -0.97 5.56
N GLY A 134 -10.06 -2.27 5.48
CA GLY A 134 -10.96 -3.18 4.80
C GLY A 134 -10.34 -4.54 4.58
N GLN A 135 -10.97 -5.31 3.70
CA GLN A 135 -10.54 -6.65 3.35
C GLN A 135 -9.94 -6.65 1.95
N MET A 136 -8.80 -7.34 1.78
CA MET A 136 -8.21 -7.58 0.47
C MET A 136 -9.21 -8.31 -0.44
N GLY A 137 -9.38 -7.82 -1.67
CA GLY A 137 -10.36 -8.36 -2.62
C GLY A 137 -9.86 -8.32 -4.06
N ALA A 138 -10.79 -8.39 -4.99
CA ALA A 138 -10.54 -8.39 -6.43
C ALA A 138 -11.49 -7.46 -7.20
N THR A 139 -11.94 -6.36 -6.58
CA THR A 139 -12.83 -5.39 -7.27
C THR A 139 -12.06 -4.52 -8.26
N GLY A 140 -12.75 -3.94 -9.25
CA GLY A 140 -12.10 -3.11 -10.29
C GLY A 140 -11.35 -3.96 -11.32
N ASN A 141 -10.18 -3.50 -11.75
CA ASN A 141 -9.38 -4.18 -12.78
C ASN A 141 -8.40 -5.22 -12.18
N ALA A 142 -8.83 -5.94 -11.15
CA ALA A 142 -8.04 -7.00 -10.52
C ALA A 142 -8.37 -8.37 -11.11
N GLN A 143 -7.33 -9.14 -11.49
CA GLN A 143 -7.52 -10.51 -12.02
C GLN A 143 -7.65 -11.57 -10.92
N ALA A 144 -7.13 -11.28 -9.73
CA ALA A 144 -7.16 -12.14 -8.55
C ALA A 144 -7.08 -11.27 -7.29
N ALA A 145 -7.36 -11.86 -6.12
CA ALA A 145 -7.35 -11.11 -4.88
C ALA A 145 -5.94 -10.60 -4.50
N HIS A 146 -5.80 -9.28 -4.37
CA HIS A 146 -4.57 -8.60 -3.95
C HIS A 146 -4.91 -7.19 -3.44
N LEU A 147 -4.02 -6.62 -2.66
CA LEU A 147 -4.01 -5.19 -2.37
C LEU A 147 -3.12 -4.50 -3.39
N HIS A 148 -3.64 -3.47 -4.05
CA HIS A 148 -2.82 -2.47 -4.73
C HIS A 148 -2.60 -1.29 -3.80
N TYR A 149 -1.34 -1.00 -3.48
CA TYR A 149 -0.93 0.02 -2.51
C TYR A 149 -0.05 1.08 -3.15
N GLU A 150 -0.41 2.36 -2.97
CA GLU A 150 0.33 3.50 -3.50
C GLU A 150 0.75 4.46 -2.38
N ILE A 151 1.93 5.06 -2.52
CA ILE A 151 2.34 6.29 -1.82
C ILE A 151 2.32 7.41 -2.84
N LEU A 152 1.66 8.51 -2.49
CA LEU A 152 1.28 9.56 -3.42
C LEU A 152 1.66 10.93 -2.87
N THR A 153 1.96 11.88 -3.75
CA THR A 153 2.09 13.30 -3.41
C THR A 153 1.27 14.19 -4.33
N GLY A 154 0.85 15.34 -3.84
CA GLY A 154 0.27 16.40 -4.67
C GLY A 154 -0.79 17.20 -3.94
N ASN A 155 -1.74 17.73 -4.70
CA ASN A 155 -2.89 18.45 -4.19
C ASN A 155 -4.16 17.67 -4.54
N ILE A 156 -4.88 17.13 -3.56
CA ILE A 156 -6.12 16.38 -3.78
C ILE A 156 -7.23 17.22 -4.44
N ASP A 157 -7.18 18.55 -4.32
CA ASP A 157 -8.18 19.47 -4.90
C ASP A 157 -7.92 19.79 -6.39
N ASN A 158 -6.91 19.16 -7.01
CA ASN A 158 -6.68 19.29 -8.44
C ASN A 158 -7.90 18.75 -9.26
N PRO A 159 -8.09 19.16 -10.53
CA PRO A 159 -9.27 18.76 -11.32
C PRO A 159 -9.44 17.24 -11.54
N LYS A 160 -8.37 16.44 -11.40
CA LYS A 160 -8.41 14.98 -11.50
C LYS A 160 -8.54 14.29 -10.13
N GLY A 161 -8.63 15.05 -9.04
CA GLY A 161 -8.73 14.51 -7.69
C GLY A 161 -7.58 13.55 -7.36
N SER A 162 -7.90 12.42 -6.73
CA SER A 162 -6.92 11.39 -6.38
C SER A 162 -6.22 10.77 -7.60
N PHE A 163 -6.81 10.82 -8.80
CA PHE A 163 -6.20 10.33 -10.04
C PHE A 163 -5.13 11.29 -10.60
N GLY A 164 -5.04 12.51 -10.08
CA GLY A 164 -4.03 13.50 -10.45
C GLY A 164 -2.79 13.50 -9.55
N LEU A 165 -2.76 12.68 -8.50
CA LEU A 165 -1.63 12.61 -7.59
C LEU A 165 -0.45 11.86 -8.24
N THR A 166 0.76 12.23 -7.85
CA THR A 166 2.01 11.60 -8.31
C THR A 166 2.36 10.43 -7.42
N SER A 167 2.53 9.24 -7.99
CA SER A 167 2.94 8.05 -7.27
C SER A 167 4.45 7.92 -7.11
N HIS A 168 4.84 7.20 -6.06
CA HIS A 168 6.23 6.91 -5.70
C HIS A 168 6.39 5.43 -5.35
N ASP A 169 7.58 4.90 -5.58
CA ASP A 169 7.93 3.54 -5.17
C ASP A 169 7.99 3.44 -3.64
N PRO A 170 7.09 2.65 -2.99
CA PRO A 170 7.10 2.47 -1.54
C PRO A 170 8.41 1.90 -1.00
N PHE A 171 9.23 1.23 -1.82
CA PHE A 171 10.51 0.66 -1.40
C PHE A 171 11.71 1.58 -1.61
N SER A 172 11.51 2.78 -2.18
CA SER A 172 12.60 3.74 -2.42
C SER A 172 12.92 4.67 -1.24
N PHE A 173 12.05 4.68 -0.22
CA PHE A 173 12.18 5.59 0.93
C PHE A 173 13.14 5.04 2.00
N PRO A 174 13.82 5.93 2.75
CA PRO A 174 14.70 5.52 3.85
C PRO A 174 13.90 4.86 4.99
N PRO A 175 14.54 3.98 5.79
CA PRO A 175 13.87 3.35 6.92
C PRO A 175 13.58 4.39 8.01
N TYR A 176 12.51 4.19 8.77
CA TYR A 176 12.35 4.92 10.02
C TYR A 176 13.30 4.34 11.07
N GLU A 177 14.36 5.08 11.41
CA GLU A 177 15.39 4.60 12.35
C GLU A 177 14.83 4.31 13.76
N GLY A 178 13.73 4.95 14.15
CA GLY A 178 13.03 4.64 15.40
C GLY A 178 12.37 3.26 15.42
N ALA A 179 12.12 2.63 14.26
CA ALA A 179 11.61 1.26 14.19
C ALA A 179 12.70 0.23 14.57
N LEU A 180 13.96 0.50 14.20
CA LEU A 180 15.11 -0.37 14.50
C LEU A 180 15.40 -0.46 16.01
N GLN A 181 15.10 0.60 16.77
CA GLN A 181 15.23 0.60 18.24
C GLN A 181 14.06 -0.10 18.96
N ALA A 182 12.90 -0.23 18.30
CA ALA A 182 11.71 -0.89 18.83
C ALA A 182 11.63 -2.39 18.50
N GLY A 183 12.62 -2.94 17.78
CA GLY A 183 12.70 -4.37 17.46
C GLY A 183 11.80 -4.81 16.29
N TYR A 184 11.47 -3.89 15.38
CA TYR A 184 10.82 -4.18 14.10
C TYR A 184 11.83 -4.37 12.97
#